data_AF-A0A0U1DNH9-F1
#
_entry.id   AF-A0A0U1DNH9-F1
#
_cell.length_a   1.000
_cell.length_b   1.000
_cell.length_c   1.000
_cell.angle_alpha   90.00
_cell.angle_beta   90.00
_cell.angle_gamma   90.00
#
_symmetry.space_group_name_H-M   'P 1'
#
loop_
_entity.id
_entity.type
_entity.pdbx_description
1 polymer ?
#
loop_
_entity_poly.entity_id
_entity_poly.type
_entity_poly.pdbx_seq_one_letter_code
_entity_poly.pdbx_strand_id
1 'polypeptide(L)'
;MTLHADTARQDLVTVGVPTHWYNLAAELDQPIPPHLHPATKEPVGPDDLAALFPSGLIAQEVSTEPYIEIPEVVRDIYAMWRPSPLIRARRFEQALNTGAHIYVKYEGVSPVGSHKTNSAVAQAYYNHIDGVRKLTTETGAGQWGSALAFAGAQFGLEVEVWQVRASYESKPYRGHLIRTYGGTVHPSPSNLTESGRAILAAHPDTTGSSGWR
;
A
#
# COMPACT_ATOMS: atom_id res chain seq x y z
N MET A 1 35.59 2.13 19.49
CA MET A 1 34.39 1.31 19.74
C MET A 1 34.22 0.42 18.52
N THR A 2 34.71 -0.80 18.62
CA THR A 2 34.94 -1.72 17.50
C THR A 2 33.61 -2.33 17.06
N LEU A 3 33.17 -2.05 15.84
CA LEU A 3 32.05 -2.73 15.21
C LEU A 3 32.47 -4.19 15.01
N HIS A 4 32.00 -5.09 15.87
CA HIS A 4 32.04 -6.51 15.58
C HIS A 4 31.11 -6.76 14.40
N ALA A 5 31.70 -6.95 13.21
CA ALA A 5 31.00 -7.52 12.08
C ALA A 5 30.52 -8.92 12.49
N ASP A 6 29.21 -9.07 12.68
CA ASP A 6 28.58 -10.36 12.86
C ASP A 6 28.86 -11.20 11.61
N THR A 7 29.79 -12.15 11.75
CA THR A 7 30.28 -13.04 10.69
C THR A 7 29.18 -13.95 10.11
N ALA A 8 27.95 -13.90 10.63
CA ALA A 8 26.88 -14.80 10.24
C ALA A 8 26.19 -14.46 8.90
N ARG A 9 26.23 -13.20 8.39
CA ARG A 9 25.56 -12.85 7.11
C ARG A 9 26.32 -11.83 6.26
N GLN A 10 27.40 -12.27 5.61
CA GLN A 10 28.20 -11.46 4.67
C GLN A 10 27.41 -10.91 3.47
N ASP A 11 26.21 -11.42 3.20
CA ASP A 11 25.35 -11.01 2.08
C ASP A 11 24.29 -9.98 2.45
N LEU A 12 24.21 -9.59 3.73
CA LEU A 12 23.24 -8.62 4.23
C LEU A 12 23.88 -7.24 4.38
N VAL A 13 23.31 -6.25 3.69
CA VAL A 13 23.67 -4.84 3.89
C VAL A 13 22.64 -4.19 4.82
N THR A 14 23.11 -3.59 5.91
CA THR A 14 22.28 -2.82 6.87
C THR A 14 22.31 -1.34 6.53
N VAL A 15 21.15 -0.69 6.61
CA VAL A 15 20.97 0.76 6.41
C VAL A 15 20.04 1.28 7.50
N GLY A 16 20.22 2.53 7.94
CA GLY A 16 19.30 3.15 8.89
C GLY A 16 17.87 3.28 8.33
N VAL A 17 16.88 3.39 9.21
CA VAL A 17 15.50 3.73 8.80
C VAL A 17 15.46 5.23 8.46
N PRO A 18 15.04 5.63 7.25
CA PRO A 18 14.92 7.04 6.90
C PRO A 18 13.87 7.75 7.76
N THR A 19 14.06 9.06 7.95
CA THR A 19 13.11 9.93 8.66
C THR A 19 12.14 10.66 7.73
N HIS A 20 12.39 10.65 6.42
CA HIS A 20 11.60 11.36 5.41
C HIS A 20 11.23 10.42 4.25
N TRP A 21 10.04 10.62 3.69
CA TRP A 21 9.73 10.18 2.34
C TRP A 21 10.31 11.16 1.33
N TYR A 22 10.65 10.64 0.15
CA TYR A 22 11.20 11.42 -0.94
C TYR A 22 10.14 11.62 -2.04
N ASN A 23 9.90 12.87 -2.40
CA ASN A 23 8.94 13.27 -3.42
C ASN A 23 9.67 13.58 -4.74
N LEU A 24 9.66 12.60 -5.66
CA LEU A 24 10.30 12.77 -6.97
C LEU A 24 9.67 13.90 -7.79
N ALA A 25 8.38 14.23 -7.58
CA ALA A 25 7.68 15.25 -8.35
C ALA A 25 8.32 16.65 -8.20
N ALA A 26 8.95 16.92 -7.05
CA ALA A 26 9.63 18.19 -6.76
C ALA A 26 10.88 18.42 -7.62
N GLU A 27 11.44 17.36 -8.22
CA GLU A 27 12.68 17.43 -9.02
C GLU A 27 12.47 17.19 -10.52
N LEU A 28 11.23 17.01 -10.97
CA LEU A 28 10.97 16.79 -12.40
C LEU A 28 11.16 18.11 -13.18
N ASP A 29 11.89 18.02 -14.31
CA ASP A 29 12.08 19.16 -15.22
C ASP A 29 10.77 19.73 -15.75
N GLN A 30 9.74 18.89 -15.86
CA GLN A 30 8.39 19.26 -16.26
C GLN A 30 7.42 18.91 -15.13
N PRO A 31 6.51 19.82 -14.77
CA PRO A 31 5.52 19.54 -13.73
C PRO A 31 4.60 18.41 -14.17
N ILE A 32 4.17 17.59 -13.20
CA ILE A 32 3.17 16.55 -13.44
C ILE A 32 1.86 17.24 -13.86
N PRO A 33 1.23 16.83 -14.97
CA PRO A 33 -0.07 17.36 -15.35
C PRO A 33 -1.08 17.19 -14.21
N PRO A 34 -1.92 18.20 -13.92
CA PRO A 34 -2.88 18.10 -12.84
C PRO A 34 -3.94 17.03 -13.14
N HIS A 35 -4.46 16.41 -12.09
CA HIS A 35 -5.65 15.57 -12.23
C HIS A 35 -6.83 16.45 -12.67
N LEU A 36 -7.66 15.93 -13.58
CA LEU A 36 -8.80 16.66 -14.10
C LEU A 36 -10.09 16.14 -13.47
N HIS A 37 -10.97 17.06 -13.07
CA HIS A 37 -12.28 16.70 -12.54
C HIS A 37 -13.10 15.99 -13.63
N PRO A 38 -13.72 14.82 -13.35
CA PRO A 38 -14.32 13.98 -14.38
C PRO A 38 -15.48 14.66 -15.12
N ALA A 39 -16.25 15.52 -14.44
CA ALA A 39 -17.36 16.29 -15.03
C ALA A 39 -16.89 17.57 -15.76
N THR A 40 -16.20 18.48 -15.07
CA THR A 40 -15.82 19.80 -15.62
C THR A 40 -14.62 19.75 -16.56
N LYS A 41 -13.77 18.72 -16.45
CA LYS A 41 -12.47 18.60 -17.15
C LYS A 41 -11.43 19.67 -16.79
N GLU A 42 -11.70 20.44 -15.75
CA GLU A 42 -10.76 21.41 -15.18
C GLU A 42 -9.84 20.75 -14.14
N PRO A 43 -8.66 21.31 -13.83
CA PRO A 43 -7.79 20.85 -12.76
C PRO A 43 -8.53 20.73 -11.41
N VAL A 44 -8.38 19.60 -10.73
CA VAL A 44 -8.96 19.40 -9.39
C VAL A 44 -8.24 20.25 -8.35
N GLY A 45 -9.02 20.85 -7.44
CA GLY A 45 -8.51 21.49 -6.23
C GLY A 45 -8.58 20.58 -5.01
N PRO A 46 -8.01 21.00 -3.87
CA PRO A 46 -8.12 20.28 -2.59
C PRO A 46 -9.55 19.97 -2.17
N ASP A 47 -10.48 20.90 -2.41
CA ASP A 47 -11.90 20.74 -2.06
C ASP A 47 -12.58 19.61 -2.86
N ASP A 48 -12.16 19.39 -4.10
CA ASP A 48 -12.66 18.28 -4.94
C ASP A 48 -12.20 16.91 -4.42
N LEU A 49 -11.07 16.87 -3.69
CA LEU A 49 -10.47 15.66 -3.12
C LEU A 49 -10.94 15.37 -1.70
N ALA A 50 -11.47 16.36 -0.98
CA ALA A 50 -11.85 16.26 0.43
C ALA A 50 -12.96 15.22 0.69
N ALA A 51 -13.76 14.90 -0.31
CA ALA A 51 -14.76 13.83 -0.22
C ALA A 51 -14.15 12.41 -0.22
N LEU A 52 -12.91 12.27 -0.70
CA LEU A 52 -12.25 10.98 -0.93
C LEU A 52 -11.05 10.75 -0.01
N PHE A 53 -10.33 11.81 0.34
CA PHE A 53 -9.05 11.69 1.02
C PHE A 53 -8.99 12.60 2.26
N PRO A 54 -8.31 12.15 3.34
CA PRO A 54 -8.00 13.00 4.48
C PRO A 54 -7.02 14.11 4.09
N SER A 55 -7.06 15.20 4.83
CA SER A 55 -6.29 16.43 4.62
C SER A 55 -4.79 16.18 4.47
N GLY A 56 -4.22 15.30 5.29
CA GLY A 56 -2.79 14.96 5.23
C GLY A 56 -2.37 14.22 3.96
N LEU A 57 -3.26 13.45 3.33
CA LEU A 57 -2.97 12.83 2.02
C LEU A 57 -3.12 13.84 0.88
N ILE A 58 -4.12 14.73 0.96
CA ILE A 58 -4.29 15.82 -0.01
C ILE A 58 -3.06 16.73 0.00
N ALA A 59 -2.59 17.12 1.20
CA ALA A 59 -1.40 17.95 1.36
C ALA A 59 -0.13 17.31 0.75
N GLN A 60 0.01 15.98 0.83
CA GLN A 60 1.11 15.27 0.19
C GLN A 60 0.99 15.24 -1.33
N GLU A 61 -0.22 15.01 -1.86
CA GLU A 61 -0.46 14.95 -3.31
C GLU A 61 -0.12 16.28 -4.01
N VAL A 62 -0.36 17.41 -3.35
CA VAL A 62 -0.08 18.75 -3.90
C VAL A 62 1.26 19.33 -3.43
N SER A 63 2.06 18.57 -2.68
CA SER A 63 3.32 19.05 -2.11
C SER A 63 4.39 19.26 -3.18
N THR A 64 5.09 20.40 -3.09
CA THR A 64 6.29 20.71 -3.88
C THR A 64 7.59 20.45 -3.12
N GLU A 65 7.51 19.98 -1.87
CA GLU A 65 8.69 19.72 -1.05
C GLU A 65 9.34 18.39 -1.46
N PRO A 66 10.68 18.33 -1.62
CA PRO A 66 11.39 17.11 -2.02
C PRO A 66 11.43 16.06 -0.90
N TYR A 67 11.33 16.49 0.35
CA TYR A 67 11.33 15.63 1.52
C TYR A 67 10.13 15.92 2.41
N ILE A 68 9.39 14.87 2.74
CA ILE A 68 8.22 14.93 3.61
C ILE A 68 8.54 14.12 4.85
N GLU A 69 8.52 14.75 6.02
CA GLU A 69 8.82 14.06 7.29
C GLU A 69 7.84 12.92 7.52
N ILE A 70 8.37 11.76 7.93
CA ILE A 70 7.56 10.61 8.32
C ILE A 70 7.13 10.82 9.78
N PRO A 71 5.82 10.88 10.07
CA PRO A 71 5.33 11.01 11.44
C PRO A 71 5.94 9.93 12.34
N GLU A 72 6.31 10.30 13.58
CA GLU A 72 6.96 9.39 14.53
C GLU A 72 6.16 8.10 14.74
N VAL A 73 4.84 8.22 14.92
CA VAL A 73 3.92 7.07 15.06
C VAL A 73 3.99 6.12 13.86
N VAL A 74 4.16 6.65 12.65
CA VAL A 74 4.32 5.83 11.43
C VAL A 74 5.70 5.14 11.41
N ARG A 75 6.76 5.83 11.86
CA ARG A 75 8.11 5.26 11.99
C ARG A 75 8.15 4.13 13.02
N ASP A 76 7.44 4.27 14.14
CA ASP A 76 7.35 3.24 15.18
C ASP A 76 6.69 1.97 14.64
N ILE A 77 5.62 2.10 13.87
CA ILE A 77 4.97 0.95 13.21
C ILE A 77 5.92 0.34 12.17
N TYR A 78 6.60 1.15 11.36
CA TYR A 78 7.59 0.64 10.39
C TYR A 78 8.69 -0.18 11.04
N ALA A 79 9.12 0.15 12.27
CA ALA A 79 10.17 -0.56 12.99
C ALA A 79 9.90 -2.06 13.17
N MET A 80 8.64 -2.51 13.03
CA MET A 80 8.29 -3.94 13.02
C MET A 80 8.92 -4.73 11.86
N TRP A 81 9.20 -4.10 10.71
CA TRP A 81 9.82 -4.79 9.56
C TRP A 81 10.88 -3.97 8.81
N ARG A 82 11.10 -2.72 9.20
CA ARG A 82 12.04 -1.81 8.55
C ARG A 82 13.27 -1.61 9.43
N PRO A 83 14.48 -1.54 8.83
CA PRO A 83 14.77 -1.58 7.40
C PRO A 83 14.63 -3.00 6.82
N SER A 84 14.07 -3.14 5.62
CA SER A 84 14.07 -4.43 4.92
C SER A 84 15.49 -4.79 4.47
N PRO A 85 15.85 -6.08 4.43
CA PRO A 85 17.19 -6.51 4.08
C PRO A 85 17.51 -6.20 2.60
N LEU A 86 18.73 -5.73 2.34
CA LEU A 86 19.32 -5.71 1.01
C LEU A 86 20.26 -6.91 0.87
N ILE A 87 19.87 -7.87 0.05
CA ILE A 87 20.51 -9.19 -0.05
C ILE A 87 21.31 -9.25 -1.34
N ARG A 88 22.60 -9.60 -1.28
CA ARG A 88 23.39 -9.92 -2.48
C ARG A 88 23.13 -11.36 -2.92
N ALA A 89 22.67 -11.55 -4.16
CA ALA A 89 22.27 -12.85 -4.69
C ALA A 89 23.44 -13.64 -5.31
N ARG A 90 24.52 -13.89 -4.55
CA ARG A 90 25.78 -14.50 -5.07
C ARG A 90 25.60 -15.83 -5.81
N ARG A 91 24.75 -16.73 -5.28
CA ARG A 91 24.47 -18.02 -5.95
C ARG A 91 23.75 -17.82 -7.28
N PHE A 92 22.96 -16.77 -7.41
CA PHE A 92 22.30 -16.41 -8.66
C PHE A 92 23.29 -15.77 -9.64
N GLU A 93 24.18 -14.89 -9.16
CA GLU A 93 25.30 -14.36 -9.94
C GLU A 93 26.13 -15.53 -10.54
N GLN A 94 26.48 -16.52 -9.73
CA GLN A 94 27.20 -17.74 -10.15
C GLN A 94 26.43 -18.58 -11.16
N ALA A 95 25.13 -18.83 -10.93
CA ALA A 95 24.30 -19.62 -11.84
C ALA A 95 24.13 -18.95 -13.22
N LEU A 96 24.16 -17.62 -13.28
CA LEU A 96 24.11 -16.85 -14.52
C LEU A 96 25.49 -16.68 -15.18
N ASN A 97 26.58 -17.09 -14.52
CA ASN A 97 27.95 -16.82 -14.95
C ASN A 97 28.19 -15.34 -15.31
N THR A 98 27.69 -14.41 -14.48
CA THR A 98 27.80 -12.97 -14.70
C THR A 98 28.82 -12.34 -13.75
N GLY A 99 29.56 -11.34 -14.25
CA GLY A 99 30.36 -10.46 -13.40
C GLY A 99 29.55 -9.35 -12.72
N ALA A 100 28.27 -9.19 -13.08
CA ALA A 100 27.39 -8.20 -12.48
C ALA A 100 27.03 -8.58 -11.03
N HIS A 101 26.98 -7.58 -10.15
CA HIS A 101 26.46 -7.77 -8.80
C HIS A 101 24.93 -7.63 -8.81
N ILE A 102 24.22 -8.61 -8.24
CA ILE A 102 22.76 -8.62 -8.20
C ILE A 102 22.31 -8.48 -6.75
N TYR A 103 21.59 -7.40 -6.46
CA TYR A 103 21.03 -7.11 -5.14
C TYR A 103 19.51 -7.15 -5.17
N VAL A 104 18.92 -7.70 -4.11
CA VAL A 104 17.48 -7.78 -3.91
C VAL A 104 17.12 -6.97 -2.67
N LYS A 105 16.38 -5.87 -2.85
CA LYS A 105 15.72 -5.17 -1.75
C LYS A 105 14.47 -5.96 -1.35
N TYR A 106 14.60 -6.80 -0.32
CA TYR A 106 13.59 -7.81 -0.02
C TYR A 106 12.46 -7.26 0.87
N GLU A 107 11.46 -6.65 0.23
CA GLU A 107 10.24 -6.12 0.87
C GLU A 107 9.25 -7.19 1.37
N GLY A 108 9.60 -8.47 1.22
CA GLY A 108 8.78 -9.61 1.67
C GLY A 108 8.80 -9.82 3.19
N VAL A 109 9.62 -9.08 3.94
CA VAL A 109 9.69 -9.17 5.41
C VAL A 109 8.55 -8.47 6.14
N SER A 110 7.71 -7.72 5.42
CA SER A 110 6.57 -7.04 6.05
C SER A 110 5.51 -8.04 6.55
N PRO A 111 4.64 -7.66 7.50
CA PRO A 111 3.60 -8.53 8.05
C PRO A 111 2.64 -9.15 7.02
N VAL A 112 2.60 -8.61 5.80
CA VAL A 112 1.76 -9.11 4.70
C VAL A 112 2.58 -9.65 3.52
N GLY A 113 3.91 -9.63 3.62
CA GLY A 113 4.83 -10.15 2.62
C GLY A 113 4.93 -9.30 1.35
N SER A 114 4.77 -7.98 1.46
CA SER A 114 5.01 -7.04 0.34
C SER A 114 5.24 -5.59 0.79
N HIS A 115 5.71 -4.74 -0.12
CA HIS A 115 5.92 -3.31 0.13
C HIS A 115 4.63 -2.51 0.43
N LYS A 116 3.45 -3.09 0.22
CA LYS A 116 2.17 -2.37 0.32
C LYS A 116 1.87 -1.83 1.72
N THR A 117 2.37 -2.51 2.76
CA THR A 117 2.24 -2.04 4.14
C THR A 117 2.89 -0.67 4.35
N ASN A 118 3.93 -0.33 3.56
CA ASN A 118 4.59 0.96 3.65
C ASN A 118 3.57 2.10 3.39
N SER A 119 2.81 2.07 2.29
CA SER A 119 1.79 3.11 2.05
C SER A 119 0.54 2.95 2.93
N ALA A 120 0.10 1.70 3.18
CA ALA A 120 -1.14 1.46 3.93
C ALA A 120 -1.11 2.04 5.35
N VAL A 121 0.04 1.96 6.05
CA VAL A 121 0.19 2.53 7.39
C VAL A 121 0.09 4.06 7.39
N ALA A 122 0.75 4.73 6.43
CA ALA A 122 0.62 6.17 6.27
C ALA A 122 -0.83 6.57 5.97
N GLN A 123 -1.50 5.89 5.04
CA GLN A 123 -2.90 6.19 4.70
C GLN A 123 -3.84 5.98 5.90
N ALA A 124 -3.66 4.89 6.66
CA ALA A 124 -4.45 4.64 7.87
C ALA A 124 -4.18 5.70 8.95
N TYR A 125 -2.93 6.12 9.14
CA TYR A 125 -2.57 7.19 10.08
C TYR A 125 -3.28 8.50 9.75
N TYR A 126 -3.22 8.97 8.50
CA TYR A 126 -3.83 10.24 8.12
C TYR A 126 -5.36 10.21 8.20
N ASN A 127 -5.98 9.06 7.91
CA ASN A 127 -7.41 8.89 8.12
C ASN A 127 -7.77 8.91 9.62
N HIS A 128 -6.97 8.23 10.46
CA HIS A 128 -7.20 8.17 11.89
C HIS A 128 -7.16 9.56 12.55
N ILE A 129 -6.16 10.38 12.24
CA ILE A 129 -6.03 11.72 12.83
C ILE A 129 -7.14 12.68 12.36
N ASP A 130 -7.69 12.46 11.17
CA ASP A 130 -8.83 13.21 10.64
C ASP A 130 -10.19 12.66 11.16
N GLY A 131 -10.17 11.70 12.09
CA GLY A 131 -11.35 11.18 12.76
C GLY A 131 -12.17 10.17 11.94
N VAL A 132 -11.64 9.70 10.80
CA VAL A 132 -12.26 8.62 10.03
C VAL A 132 -12.26 7.36 10.88
N ARG A 133 -13.40 6.64 10.90
CA ARG A 133 -13.53 5.38 11.66
C ARG A 133 -13.49 4.14 10.80
N LYS A 134 -13.76 4.27 9.51
CA LYS A 134 -13.92 3.15 8.59
C LYS A 134 -13.26 3.44 7.25
N LEU A 135 -12.42 2.53 6.80
CA LEU A 135 -11.80 2.54 5.47
C LEU A 135 -12.45 1.49 4.58
N THR A 136 -12.67 1.85 3.33
CA THR A 136 -13.12 0.91 2.29
C THR A 136 -12.09 0.85 1.18
N THR A 137 -11.77 -0.35 0.69
CA THR A 137 -10.86 -0.48 -0.46
C THR A 137 -11.20 -1.70 -1.31
N GLU A 138 -10.74 -1.71 -2.55
CA GLU A 138 -10.78 -2.85 -3.45
C GLU A 138 -9.55 -3.76 -3.28
N THR A 139 -9.64 -5.01 -3.72
CA THR A 139 -8.44 -5.81 -3.92
C THR A 139 -8.62 -6.90 -4.97
N GLY A 140 -7.57 -7.19 -5.74
CA GLY A 140 -7.55 -8.35 -6.62
C GLY A 140 -7.11 -9.60 -5.86
N ALA A 141 -5.81 -9.90 -5.91
CA ALA A 141 -5.23 -11.06 -5.24
C ALA A 141 -5.26 -11.00 -3.70
N GLY A 142 -5.56 -9.84 -3.09
CA GLY A 142 -5.68 -9.68 -1.64
C GLY A 142 -4.48 -9.08 -0.93
N GLN A 143 -3.38 -8.79 -1.63
CA GLN A 143 -2.17 -8.18 -1.05
C GLN A 143 -2.44 -6.78 -0.47
N TRP A 144 -3.16 -5.93 -1.22
CA TRP A 144 -3.50 -4.56 -0.78
C TRP A 144 -4.52 -4.59 0.37
N GLY A 145 -5.60 -5.36 0.23
CA GLY A 145 -6.58 -5.52 1.30
C GLY A 145 -5.95 -6.03 2.61
N SER A 146 -5.00 -6.98 2.52
CA SER A 146 -4.26 -7.45 3.70
C SER A 146 -3.43 -6.33 4.35
N ALA A 147 -2.76 -5.50 3.52
CA ALA A 147 -1.94 -4.40 4.01
C ALA A 147 -2.78 -3.32 4.72
N LEU A 148 -3.93 -2.96 4.13
CA LEU A 148 -4.83 -1.97 4.73
C LEU A 148 -5.52 -2.51 5.99
N ALA A 149 -5.92 -3.78 6.02
CA ALA A 149 -6.47 -4.41 7.22
C ALA A 149 -5.44 -4.43 8.38
N PHE A 150 -4.19 -4.81 8.10
CA PHE A 150 -3.10 -4.71 9.08
C PHE A 150 -2.93 -3.28 9.60
N ALA A 151 -2.90 -2.29 8.70
CA ALA A 151 -2.73 -0.89 9.06
C ALA A 151 -3.92 -0.36 9.89
N GLY A 152 -5.15 -0.67 9.49
CA GLY A 152 -6.35 -0.30 10.23
C GLY A 152 -6.36 -0.85 11.66
N ALA A 153 -5.88 -2.10 11.85
CA ALA A 153 -5.73 -2.69 13.17
C ALA A 153 -4.77 -1.91 14.10
N GLN A 154 -3.74 -1.24 13.56
CA GLN A 154 -2.82 -0.42 14.36
C GLN A 154 -3.48 0.85 14.91
N PHE A 155 -4.51 1.36 14.22
CA PHE A 155 -5.16 2.63 14.52
C PHE A 155 -6.63 2.49 14.96
N GLY A 156 -7.09 1.25 15.20
CA GLY A 156 -8.48 0.98 15.59
C GLY A 156 -9.52 1.34 14.51
N LEU A 157 -9.13 1.30 13.24
CA LEU A 157 -10.02 1.59 12.11
C LEU A 157 -10.72 0.32 11.65
N GLU A 158 -12.02 0.41 11.39
CA GLU A 158 -12.74 -0.63 10.66
C GLU A 158 -12.26 -0.66 9.21
N VAL A 159 -11.99 -1.84 8.65
CA VAL A 159 -11.56 -1.98 7.26
C VAL A 159 -12.49 -2.94 6.52
N GLU A 160 -13.11 -2.45 5.44
CA GLU A 160 -13.96 -3.23 4.55
C GLU A 160 -13.31 -3.36 3.17
N VAL A 161 -13.08 -4.60 2.75
CA VAL A 161 -12.35 -4.93 1.52
C VAL A 161 -13.29 -5.56 0.49
N TRP A 162 -13.33 -4.98 -0.70
CA TRP A 162 -14.08 -5.48 -1.86
C TRP A 162 -13.15 -6.27 -2.78
N GLN A 163 -13.09 -7.59 -2.60
CA GLN A 163 -12.21 -8.46 -3.36
C GLN A 163 -12.86 -8.94 -4.67
N VAL A 164 -12.15 -8.85 -5.79
CA VAL A 164 -12.62 -9.37 -7.09
C VAL A 164 -13.12 -10.81 -6.93
N ARG A 165 -14.37 -11.09 -7.33
CA ARG A 165 -15.06 -12.36 -7.05
C ARG A 165 -14.25 -13.60 -7.47
N ALA A 166 -13.70 -13.64 -8.68
CA ALA A 166 -12.85 -14.76 -9.10
C ALA A 166 -11.62 -14.95 -8.21
N SER A 167 -11.02 -13.86 -7.72
CA SER A 167 -9.89 -13.95 -6.78
C SER A 167 -10.34 -14.30 -5.36
N TYR A 168 -11.50 -13.83 -4.92
CA TYR A 168 -12.09 -14.20 -3.64
C TYR A 168 -12.28 -15.72 -3.55
N GLU A 169 -12.81 -16.32 -4.62
CA GLU A 169 -13.08 -17.76 -4.71
C GLU A 169 -11.80 -18.59 -4.90
N SER A 170 -10.89 -18.17 -5.80
CA SER A 170 -9.68 -18.94 -6.11
C SER A 170 -8.51 -18.72 -5.14
N LYS A 171 -8.49 -17.63 -4.37
CA LYS A 171 -7.36 -17.25 -3.49
C LYS A 171 -7.83 -16.95 -2.05
N PRO A 172 -8.42 -17.93 -1.34
CA PRO A 172 -9.08 -17.70 -0.05
C PRO A 172 -8.11 -17.27 1.08
N TYR A 173 -6.83 -17.68 1.01
CA TYR A 173 -5.84 -17.44 2.07
C TYR A 173 -5.62 -15.96 2.37
N ARG A 174 -5.70 -15.08 1.37
CA ARG A 174 -5.59 -13.64 1.60
C ARG A 174 -6.84 -13.07 2.25
N GLY A 175 -8.01 -13.63 1.95
CA GLY A 175 -9.24 -13.35 2.70
C GLY A 175 -9.15 -13.77 4.17
N HIS A 176 -8.51 -14.91 4.48
CA HIS A 176 -8.24 -15.30 5.87
C HIS A 176 -7.32 -14.31 6.57
N LEU A 177 -6.22 -13.89 5.92
CA LEU A 177 -5.28 -12.92 6.49
C LEU A 177 -5.95 -11.56 6.76
N ILE A 178 -6.81 -11.07 5.87
CA ILE A 178 -7.60 -9.85 6.07
C ILE A 178 -8.46 -9.97 7.34
N ARG A 179 -9.17 -11.08 7.50
CA ARG A 179 -10.02 -11.34 8.68
C ARG A 179 -9.21 -11.49 9.96
N THR A 180 -8.02 -12.08 9.91
CA THR A 180 -7.12 -12.18 11.07
C THR A 180 -6.72 -10.79 11.59
N TYR A 181 -6.57 -9.80 10.71
CA TYR A 181 -6.35 -8.41 11.10
C TYR A 181 -7.63 -7.64 11.43
N GLY A 182 -8.78 -8.31 11.56
CA GLY A 182 -10.06 -7.69 11.90
C GLY A 182 -10.80 -7.04 10.72
N GLY A 183 -10.28 -7.15 9.50
CA GLY A 183 -10.94 -6.64 8.30
C GLY A 183 -12.11 -7.51 7.85
N THR A 184 -13.13 -6.88 7.26
CA THR A 184 -14.22 -7.59 6.57
C THR A 184 -13.90 -7.67 5.08
N VAL A 185 -14.19 -8.80 4.44
CA VAL A 185 -13.95 -8.99 3.00
C VAL A 185 -15.20 -9.50 2.29
N HIS A 186 -15.56 -8.83 1.20
CA HIS A 186 -16.72 -9.13 0.36
C HIS A 186 -16.27 -9.47 -1.07
N PRO A 187 -16.91 -10.44 -1.75
CA PRO A 187 -16.73 -10.59 -3.19
C PRO A 187 -17.34 -9.39 -3.92
N SER A 188 -16.63 -8.88 -4.94
CA SER A 188 -17.07 -7.78 -5.80
C SER A 188 -17.24 -8.28 -7.25
N PRO A 189 -18.37 -7.99 -7.92
CA PRO A 189 -19.50 -7.18 -7.44
C PRO A 189 -20.32 -7.89 -6.34
N SER A 190 -20.91 -7.11 -5.43
CA SER A 190 -21.67 -7.57 -4.26
C SER A 190 -23.12 -7.06 -4.30
N ASN A 191 -24.01 -7.63 -3.48
CA ASN A 191 -25.38 -7.12 -3.32
C ASN A 191 -25.49 -5.96 -2.31
N LEU A 192 -24.38 -5.55 -1.67
CA LEU A 192 -24.37 -4.54 -0.61
C LEU A 192 -24.43 -3.11 -1.19
N THR A 193 -23.89 -2.89 -2.38
CA THR A 193 -23.91 -1.58 -3.06
C THR A 193 -24.90 -1.55 -4.22
N GLU A 194 -25.40 -0.36 -4.56
CA GLU A 194 -26.27 -0.19 -5.73
C GLU A 194 -25.56 -0.58 -7.03
N SER A 195 -24.31 -0.13 -7.21
CA SER A 195 -23.50 -0.49 -8.38
C SER A 195 -23.29 -1.99 -8.50
N GLY A 196 -22.99 -2.67 -7.39
CA GLY A 196 -22.83 -4.13 -7.39
C GLY A 196 -24.12 -4.87 -7.76
N ARG A 197 -25.28 -4.43 -7.23
CA ARG A 197 -26.59 -4.97 -7.61
C ARG A 197 -26.90 -4.76 -9.09
N ALA A 198 -26.61 -3.58 -9.63
CA ALA A 198 -26.82 -3.27 -11.04
C ALA A 198 -25.98 -4.17 -11.95
N ILE A 199 -24.70 -4.36 -11.63
CA ILE A 199 -23.81 -5.26 -12.38
C ILE A 199 -24.30 -6.70 -12.31
N LEU A 200 -24.70 -7.19 -11.14
CA LEU A 200 -25.20 -8.55 -10.97
C LEU A 200 -26.55 -8.78 -11.69
N ALA A 201 -27.39 -7.75 -11.79
CA ALA A 201 -28.63 -7.83 -12.57
C ALA A 201 -28.37 -7.92 -14.09
N ALA A 202 -27.39 -7.16 -14.60
CA ALA A 202 -27.00 -7.18 -16.00
C ALA A 202 -26.16 -8.43 -16.38
N HIS A 203 -25.29 -8.86 -15.47
CA HIS A 203 -24.32 -9.94 -15.68
C HIS A 203 -24.25 -10.85 -14.44
N PRO A 204 -25.23 -11.75 -14.24
CA PRO A 204 -25.30 -12.61 -13.05
C PRO A 204 -24.06 -13.50 -12.83
N ASP A 205 -23.45 -13.97 -13.92
CA ASP A 205 -22.29 -14.88 -13.89
C ASP A 205 -20.94 -14.13 -13.95
N THR A 206 -20.93 -12.81 -13.74
CA THR A 206 -19.70 -12.02 -13.77
C THR A 206 -18.72 -12.47 -12.69
N THR A 207 -17.44 -12.55 -13.08
CA THR A 207 -16.33 -12.89 -12.19
C THR A 207 -15.69 -11.68 -11.51
N GLY A 208 -16.19 -10.48 -11.82
CA GLY A 208 -15.69 -9.20 -11.33
C GLY A 208 -14.36 -8.76 -11.93
N SER A 209 -13.99 -7.50 -11.70
CA SER A 209 -12.73 -6.89 -12.14
C SER A 209 -12.19 -5.92 -11.10
N SER A 210 -10.87 -5.68 -11.12
CA SER A 210 -10.20 -4.75 -10.19
C SER A 210 -10.48 -3.27 -10.48
N GLY A 211 -11.22 -2.97 -11.55
CA GLY A 211 -11.58 -1.60 -11.93
C GLY A 211 -12.96 -1.55 -12.56
N TRP A 212 -13.51 -0.35 -12.59
CA TRP A 212 -14.75 0.01 -13.26
C TRP A 212 -14.52 -0.14 -14.78
N ARG A 213 -15.10 -1.17 -15.39
CA ARG A 213 -15.31 -1.25 -16.84
C ARG A 213 -16.77 -0.97 -17.13
#